data_AF-A0A1V2QIY5-F1
#
_entry.id   AF-A0A1V2QIY5-F1
#
_cell.length_a   1.000
_cell.length_b   1.000
_cell.length_c   1.000
_cell.angle_alpha   90.00
_cell.angle_beta   90.00
_cell.angle_gamma   90.00
#
_symmetry.space_group_name_H-M   'P 1'
#
loop_
_entity.id
_entity.type
_entity.pdbx_description
1 polymer ?
#
loop_
_entity_poly.entity_id
_entity_poly.type
_entity_poly.pdbx_seq_one_letter_code
_entity_poly.pdbx_strand_id
1 'polypeptide(L)'
;MDENDVATVQVTLDVPRYAAERGLARLWPDTYFLAVRVSDGHVTIEGDPAGLRGLAVQLLSLAQDETPPGYAHDLDGELPAELEPNSTPLVVLRTRGAARA
;
A
#
# COMPACT_ATOMS: atom_id res chain seq x y z
N MET A 1 5.92 -34.35 -1.60
CA MET A 1 5.52 -33.32 -0.63
C MET A 1 4.46 -32.54 -1.36
N ASP A 2 3.20 -32.74 -1.01
CA ASP A 2 2.09 -32.14 -1.76
C ASP A 2 2.16 -30.62 -1.61
N GLU A 3 2.11 -29.94 -2.74
CA GLU A 3 2.32 -28.49 -2.90
C GLU A 3 1.21 -27.63 -2.26
N ASN A 4 0.29 -28.24 -1.49
CA ASN A 4 -1.01 -27.67 -1.15
C ASN A 4 -1.35 -27.58 0.34
N ASP A 5 -0.41 -27.84 1.26
CA ASP A 5 -0.65 -27.59 2.69
C ASP A 5 0.03 -26.29 3.13
N VAL A 6 -0.45 -25.17 2.60
CA VAL A 6 0.00 -23.84 3.01
C VAL A 6 -0.74 -23.44 4.28
N ALA A 7 -0.04 -23.44 5.41
CA ALA A 7 -0.60 -22.95 6.67
C ALA A 7 -1.03 -21.48 6.53
N THR A 8 -2.30 -21.19 6.82
CA THR A 8 -2.86 -19.83 6.74
C THR A 8 -3.06 -19.20 8.12
N VAL A 9 -2.93 -17.88 8.21
CA VAL A 9 -3.25 -17.09 9.41
C VAL A 9 -4.31 -16.04 9.06
N GLN A 10 -5.19 -15.73 10.01
CA GLN A 10 -6.17 -14.64 9.90
C GLN A 10 -5.64 -13.38 10.58
N VAL A 11 -5.77 -12.23 9.90
CA VAL A 11 -5.39 -10.91 10.42
C VAL A 11 -6.58 -9.98 10.30
N THR A 12 -6.99 -9.37 11.41
CA THR A 12 -8.06 -8.36 11.45
C THR A 12 -7.44 -6.96 11.45
N LEU A 13 -7.94 -6.08 10.60
CA LEU A 13 -7.50 -4.70 10.48
C LEU A 13 -8.71 -3.76 10.51
N ASP A 14 -8.60 -2.68 11.27
CA ASP A 14 -9.55 -1.57 11.19
C ASP A 14 -9.17 -0.67 10.02
N VAL A 15 -10.04 -0.60 9.01
CA VAL A 15 -9.83 0.20 7.80
C VAL A 15 -10.77 1.40 7.84
N PRO A 16 -10.26 2.65 7.85
CA PRO A 16 -11.11 3.83 7.84
C PRO A 16 -11.91 3.89 6.54
N ARG A 17 -13.17 4.30 6.62
CA ARG A 17 -13.99 4.50 5.43
C ARG A 17 -13.45 5.66 4.61
N TYR A 18 -13.29 5.45 3.31
CA TYR A 18 -12.94 6.52 2.39
C TYR A 18 -14.06 7.57 2.37
N ALA A 19 -13.68 8.85 2.48
CA ALA A 19 -14.60 9.97 2.35
C ALA A 19 -14.16 10.83 1.17
N ALA A 20 -14.95 10.90 0.09
CA ALA A 20 -14.58 11.66 -1.12
C ALA A 20 -14.18 13.12 -0.84
N GLU A 21 -14.80 13.75 0.17
CA GLU A 21 -14.55 15.13 0.59
C GLU A 21 -13.19 15.34 1.28
N ARG A 22 -12.63 14.30 1.93
CA ARG A 22 -11.44 14.41 2.80
C ARG A 22 -10.34 13.40 2.46
N GLY A 23 -10.61 12.48 1.54
CA GLY A 23 -9.79 11.30 1.31
C GLY A 23 -9.85 10.31 2.48
N LEU A 24 -8.80 9.51 2.59
CA LEU A 24 -8.59 8.58 3.70
C LEU A 24 -7.80 9.31 4.81
N ALA A 25 -8.30 9.27 6.04
CA ALA A 25 -7.57 9.76 7.21
C ALA A 25 -7.33 8.62 8.20
N ARG A 26 -6.09 8.47 8.66
CA ARG A 26 -5.72 7.50 9.69
C ARG A 26 -4.61 8.04 10.61
N LEU A 27 -4.47 7.42 11.77
CA LEU A 27 -3.37 7.69 12.69
C LEU A 27 -2.14 6.85 12.30
N TRP A 28 -0.96 7.41 12.55
CA TRP A 28 0.32 6.70 12.38
C TRP A 28 0.59 5.81 13.60
N PRO A 29 1.05 4.56 13.40
CA PRO A 29 1.60 3.77 14.49
C PRO A 29 2.92 4.38 14.99
N ASP A 30 3.17 4.31 16.30
CA ASP A 30 4.38 4.88 16.93
C ASP A 30 5.69 4.19 16.49
N THR A 31 5.63 2.89 16.22
CA THR A 31 6.69 2.12 15.57
C THR A 31 6.26 1.84 14.15
N TYR A 32 6.83 2.52 13.17
CA TYR A 32 6.44 2.35 11.77
C TYR A 32 7.71 2.34 10.93
N PHE A 33 8.04 1.18 10.37
CA PHE A 33 9.11 1.01 9.38
C PHE A 33 8.49 0.43 8.10
N LEU A 34 8.62 1.14 6.99
CA LEU A 34 8.22 0.66 5.67
C LEU A 34 9.22 1.18 4.62
N ALA A 35 9.77 0.29 3.81
CA ALA A 35 10.73 0.63 2.77
C ALA A 35 10.41 -0.13 1.48
N VAL A 36 10.68 0.52 0.36
CA VAL A 36 10.60 -0.04 -0.98
C VAL A 36 11.98 0.08 -1.62
N ARG A 37 12.44 -1.02 -2.19
CA ARG A 37 13.74 -1.10 -2.88
C ARG A 37 13.52 -1.63 -4.28
N VAL A 38 14.23 -1.05 -5.24
CA VAL A 38 14.27 -1.54 -6.62
C VAL A 38 15.70 -1.97 -6.93
N SER A 39 15.88 -3.26 -7.22
CA SER A 39 17.18 -3.83 -7.56
C SER A 39 17.02 -4.95 -8.60
N ASP A 40 17.81 -4.93 -9.66
CA ASP A 40 17.82 -5.95 -10.73
C ASP A 40 16.42 -6.22 -11.36
N GLY A 41 15.59 -5.19 -11.46
CA GLY A 41 14.22 -5.31 -11.98
C GLY A 41 13.22 -5.92 -11.01
N HIS A 42 13.64 -6.20 -9.78
CA HIS A 42 12.78 -6.65 -8.69
C HIS A 42 12.39 -5.48 -7.78
N VAL A 43 11.14 -5.48 -7.32
CA VAL A 43 10.63 -4.57 -6.30
C VAL A 43 10.50 -5.35 -5.00
N THR A 44 11.17 -4.88 -3.95
CA THR A 44 11.09 -5.45 -2.61
C THR A 44 10.39 -4.46 -1.69
N ILE A 45 9.40 -4.94 -0.95
CA ILE A 45 8.74 -4.20 0.13
C ILE A 45 9.18 -4.81 1.45
N GLU A 46 9.75 -4.00 2.32
CA GLU A 46 10.24 -4.39 3.64
C GLU A 46 9.54 -3.53 4.69
N GLY A 47 9.22 -4.08 5.85
CA GLY A 47 8.57 -3.32 6.90
C GLY A 47 8.52 -4.07 8.21
N ASP A 48 8.35 -3.33 9.32
CA ASP A 48 7.98 -3.94 10.58
C ASP A 48 6.48 -4.31 10.55
N PRO A 49 5.96 -5.07 11.54
CA PRO A 49 4.56 -5.48 11.53
C PRO A 49 3.57 -4.31 11.44
N ALA A 50 3.91 -3.15 11.99
CA ALA A 50 3.04 -1.98 11.97
C ALA A 50 3.07 -1.27 10.60
N GLY A 51 4.24 -1.16 9.97
CA GLY A 51 4.42 -0.62 8.63
C GLY A 51 3.70 -1.45 7.57
N LEU A 52 3.84 -2.77 7.61
CA LEU A 52 3.16 -3.67 6.69
C LEU A 52 1.64 -3.68 6.89
N ARG A 53 1.17 -3.58 8.14
CA ARG A 53 -0.27 -3.41 8.43
C ARG A 53 -0.78 -2.06 7.96
N GLY A 54 0.02 -1.00 8.09
CA GLY A 54 -0.26 0.30 7.51
C GLY A 54 -0.43 0.22 5.99
N LEU A 55 0.52 -0.40 5.29
CA LEU A 55 0.39 -0.62 3.85
C LEU A 55 -0.88 -1.41 3.50
N ALA A 56 -1.19 -2.48 4.24
CA ALA A 56 -2.42 -3.24 4.03
C ALA A 56 -3.68 -2.38 4.19
N VAL A 57 -3.75 -1.51 5.20
CA VAL A 57 -4.87 -0.59 5.40
C VAL A 57 -5.04 0.37 4.22
N GLN A 58 -3.96 0.92 3.65
CA GLN A 58 -4.04 1.75 2.44
C GLN A 58 -4.61 0.98 1.25
N LEU A 59 -4.06 -0.21 0.97
CA LEU A 59 -4.50 -1.03 -0.15
C LEU A 59 -5.98 -1.41 -0.01
N LEU A 60 -6.39 -1.80 1.20
CA LEU A 60 -7.79 -2.12 1.50
C LEU A 60 -8.69 -0.89 1.45
N SER A 61 -8.17 0.30 1.78
CA SER A 61 -8.92 1.55 1.66
C SER A 61 -9.22 1.90 0.21
N LEU A 62 -8.24 1.73 -0.68
CA LEU A 62 -8.43 1.93 -2.12
C LEU A 62 -9.36 0.89 -2.76
N ALA A 63 -9.49 -0.28 -2.13
CA ALA A 63 -10.35 -1.36 -2.60
C ALA A 63 -11.81 -1.22 -2.15
N GLN A 64 -12.17 -0.17 -1.39
CA GLN A 64 -13.55 0.10 -1.01
C GLN A 64 -14.41 0.52 -2.21
N ASP A 65 -15.69 0.13 -2.20
CA ASP A 65 -16.66 0.45 -3.26
C ASP A 65 -16.80 1.96 -3.50
N GLU A 66 -16.60 2.77 -2.45
CA GLU A 66 -16.67 4.22 -2.51
C GLU A 66 -15.44 4.90 -3.11
N THR A 67 -14.35 4.16 -3.35
CA THR A 67 -13.12 4.71 -3.94
C THR A 67 -13.20 4.65 -5.46
N PRO A 68 -13.18 5.79 -6.19
CA PRO A 68 -13.26 5.76 -7.64
C PRO A 68 -12.01 5.10 -8.29
N PRO A 69 -12.16 4.47 -9.47
CA PRO A 69 -11.02 3.94 -10.20
C PRO A 69 -9.98 5.01 -10.53
N GLY A 70 -8.69 4.68 -10.34
CA GLY A 70 -7.58 5.57 -10.67
C GLY A 70 -7.09 6.43 -9.50
N TYR A 71 -7.72 6.34 -8.33
CA TYR A 71 -7.16 6.86 -7.09
C TYR A 71 -5.98 6.00 -6.64
N ALA A 72 -4.96 6.66 -6.10
CA ALA A 72 -3.75 6.03 -5.57
C ALA A 72 -3.35 6.71 -4.26
N HIS A 73 -2.64 5.96 -3.41
CA HIS A 73 -1.91 6.53 -2.28
C HIS A 73 -0.49 6.85 -2.74
N ASP A 74 -0.06 8.05 -2.38
CA ASP A 74 1.33 8.43 -2.53
C ASP A 74 2.07 8.10 -1.24
N LEU A 75 2.98 7.11 -1.29
CA LEU A 75 3.76 6.69 -0.13
C LEU A 75 4.99 7.57 0.09
N ASP A 76 5.37 8.39 -0.91
CA ASP A 76 6.58 9.23 -0.86
C ASP A 76 6.30 10.71 -0.56
N GLY A 77 5.03 11.07 -0.36
CA GLY A 77 4.58 12.45 -0.23
C GLY A 77 5.30 13.27 0.84
N GLU A 78 5.46 14.57 0.57
CA GLU A 78 6.40 15.44 1.31
C GLU A 78 6.19 15.45 2.84
N LEU A 79 4.97 15.23 3.35
CA LEU A 79 4.71 15.10 4.79
C LEU A 79 3.40 14.35 5.11
N PRO A 80 3.38 13.45 6.13
CA PRO A 80 4.52 12.71 6.66
C PRO A 80 4.92 11.62 5.66
N ALA A 81 6.20 11.57 5.27
CA ALA A 81 6.70 10.53 4.38
C ALA A 81 6.43 9.14 4.98
N GLU A 82 5.71 8.29 4.24
CA GLU A 82 5.36 6.93 4.68
C GLU A 82 6.46 5.91 4.40
N LEU A 83 7.53 6.34 3.74
CA LEU A 83 8.68 5.51 3.45
C LEU A 83 9.87 5.95 4.28
N GLU A 84 10.63 4.96 4.71
CA GLU A 84 11.85 5.14 5.44
C GLU A 84 12.91 5.89 4.62
N PRO A 85 13.83 6.63 5.28
CA PRO A 85 14.88 7.34 4.57
C PRO A 85 15.65 6.41 3.63
N ASN A 86 15.87 6.88 2.39
CA ASN A 86 16.53 6.17 1.28
C ASN A 86 15.70 5.04 0.63
N SER A 87 14.43 4.90 0.99
CA SER A 87 13.49 4.10 0.22
C SER A 87 13.27 4.70 -1.18
N THR A 88 13.03 3.84 -2.16
CA THR A 88 12.55 4.27 -3.48
C THR A 88 11.04 4.55 -3.41
N PRO A 89 10.54 5.63 -4.02
CA PRO A 89 9.11 5.83 -4.20
C PRO A 89 8.38 4.63 -4.82
N LEU A 90 7.18 4.31 -4.30
CA LEU A 90 6.27 3.40 -4.98
C LEU A 90 5.28 4.20 -5.83
N VAL A 91 5.58 4.34 -7.12
CA VAL A 91 4.71 5.03 -8.06
C VAL A 91 3.92 4.01 -8.88
N VAL A 92 2.63 3.85 -8.58
CA VAL A 92 1.74 2.96 -9.35
C VAL A 92 1.10 3.74 -10.50
N LEU A 93 1.74 3.73 -11.67
CA LEU A 93 1.19 4.31 -12.88
C LEU A 93 0.45 3.23 -13.68
N ARG A 94 -0.82 3.48 -13.99
CA ARG A 94 -1.53 2.66 -14.96
C ARG A 94 -1.17 3.12 -16.37
N THR A 95 -0.52 2.27 -17.16
CA THR A 95 -0.44 2.50 -18.60
C THR A 95 -1.85 2.32 -19.19
N ARG A 96 -2.39 3.35 -19.84
CA ARG A 96 -3.53 3.12 -20.76
C ARG A 96 -3.00 2.21 -21.85
N GLY A 97 -3.48 0.97 -21.89
CA GLY A 97 -3.36 0.16 -23.10
C GLY A 97 -3.86 0.99 -24.28
N ALA A 98 -3.10 0.99 -25.38
CA ALA A 98 -3.50 1.66 -26.61
C ALA A 98 -4.98 1.33 -26.90
N ALA A 99 -5.81 2.36 -27.06
CA ALA A 99 -7.17 2.17 -27.55
C ALA A 99 -7.05 1.35 -28.84
N ARG A 100 -7.58 0.13 -28.85
CA ARG A 100 -7.75 -0.62 -30.08
C ARG A 100 -8.69 0.21 -30.96
N ALA A 101 -8.11 0.85 -31.98
CA ALA A 101 -8.84 1.46 -33.08
C ALA A 101 -9.57 0.39 -33.89
#